data_AF-A0A1V5IV73-F1
#
_entry.id   AF-A0A1V5IV73-F1
#
_cell.length_a   1.000
_cell.length_b   1.000
_cell.length_c   1.000
_cell.angle_alpha   90.00
_cell.angle_beta   90.00
_cell.angle_gamma   90.00
#
_symmetry.space_group_name_H-M   'P 1'
#
loop_
_entity.id
_entity.type
_entity.pdbx_description
1 polymer ?
#
loop_
_entity_poly.entity_id
_entity_poly.type
_entity_poly.pdbx_seq_one_letter_code
_entity_poly.pdbx_strand_id
1 'polypeptide(L)'
;MATLYDAMLQTAMFSGVCVSGVSTSAGTNSRIYVADRYEADGYYNGGTLFIQSGAYSGTTDTILIYSLAEHYFELQYPKGEPYQAGIRYTATNQNRSMLIQAVNQALTHMGLYTVVDESLASDTSSTEYALPFGVSNVVRIDEITSMGGFIPVKTWQEFAGKIYLDQPLSSGNKLRLYYNKVHDTISQDADPIDPAFNLTRIAWTATYFYELSRMQYLGTNADKETALFVNAQQQMARQERIHPVRKVERSGNLAVY
;
A
#
# COMPACT_ATOMS: atom_id res chain seq x y z
N MET A 1 -5.66 6.31 -8.21
CA MET A 1 -4.60 5.94 -7.26
C MET A 1 -5.14 4.80 -6.42
N ALA A 2 -4.38 3.72 -6.24
CA ALA A 2 -4.83 2.59 -5.42
C ALA A 2 -4.67 2.93 -3.92
N THR A 3 -5.41 2.22 -3.08
CA THR A 3 -5.43 2.40 -1.62
C THR A 3 -5.13 1.09 -0.89
N LEU A 4 -4.89 1.17 0.42
CA LEU A 4 -4.77 -0.03 1.27
C LEU A 4 -6.00 -0.94 1.15
N TYR A 5 -7.21 -0.36 1.09
CA TYR A 5 -8.45 -1.09 0.85
C TYR A 5 -8.36 -1.97 -0.41
N ASP A 6 -7.93 -1.39 -1.54
CA ASP A 6 -7.84 -2.09 -2.82
C ASP A 6 -6.83 -3.25 -2.76
N ALA A 7 -5.69 -3.00 -2.12
CA ALA A 7 -4.64 -4.00 -1.96
C ALA A 7 -5.10 -5.16 -1.06
N MET A 8 -5.70 -4.86 0.09
CA MET A 8 -6.22 -5.88 1.00
C MET A 8 -7.32 -6.72 0.36
N LEU A 9 -8.25 -6.09 -0.37
CA LEU A 9 -9.34 -6.82 -1.03
C LEU A 9 -8.79 -7.79 -2.08
N GLN A 10 -7.86 -7.36 -2.95
CA GLN A 10 -7.25 -8.25 -3.93
C GLN A 10 -6.43 -9.35 -3.27
N THR A 11 -5.64 -9.03 -2.22
CA THR A 11 -4.89 -10.03 -1.47
C THR A 11 -5.82 -11.08 -0.88
N ALA A 12 -6.92 -10.67 -0.25
CA ALA A 12 -7.90 -11.58 0.32
C ALA A 12 -8.51 -12.52 -0.73
N MET A 13 -8.84 -11.98 -1.92
CA MET A 13 -9.37 -12.76 -3.03
C MET A 13 -8.37 -13.79 -3.59
N PHE A 14 -7.06 -13.54 -3.49
CA PHE A 14 -6.02 -14.47 -3.97
C PHE A 14 -5.61 -15.53 -2.94
N SER A 15 -5.66 -15.19 -1.65
CA SER A 15 -5.19 -16.06 -0.55
C SER A 15 -6.29 -16.94 0.04
N GLY A 16 -7.56 -16.57 -0.11
CA GLY A 16 -8.63 -17.24 0.63
C GLY A 16 -9.97 -17.29 -0.08
N VAL A 17 -10.96 -17.75 0.68
CA VAL A 17 -12.35 -17.74 0.24
C VAL A 17 -12.94 -16.38 0.59
N CYS A 18 -13.25 -15.61 -0.45
CA CYS A 18 -14.00 -14.38 -0.35
C CYS A 18 -15.40 -14.60 -0.89
N VAL A 19 -16.41 -14.09 -0.17
CA VAL A 19 -17.79 -14.19 -0.60
C VAL A 19 -18.41 -12.80 -0.67
N SER A 20 -18.87 -12.45 -1.86
CA SER A 20 -19.51 -11.16 -2.13
C SER A 20 -21.03 -11.26 -2.04
N GLY A 21 -21.70 -10.17 -1.67
CA GLY A 21 -23.15 -10.12 -1.59
C GLY A 21 -23.69 -8.72 -1.45
N VAL A 22 -24.99 -8.63 -1.22
CA VAL A 22 -25.74 -7.39 -1.06
C VAL A 22 -26.52 -7.45 0.25
N SER A 23 -26.51 -6.38 1.04
CA SER A 23 -27.33 -6.30 2.25
C SER A 23 -28.82 -6.27 1.89
N THR A 24 -29.63 -7.02 2.64
CA THR A 24 -31.06 -7.23 2.29
C THR A 24 -32.00 -6.24 2.95
N SER A 25 -31.61 -5.66 4.08
CA SER A 25 -32.40 -4.67 4.81
C SER A 25 -31.48 -3.63 5.44
N ALA A 26 -32.09 -2.55 5.93
CA ALA A 26 -31.39 -1.58 6.75
C ALA A 26 -30.94 -2.29 8.04
N GLY A 27 -29.65 -2.17 8.34
CA GLY A 27 -29.03 -2.70 9.54
C GLY A 27 -29.02 -1.68 10.68
N THR A 28 -28.12 -1.92 11.62
CA THR A 28 -27.76 -0.92 12.63
C THR A 28 -26.47 -0.23 12.20
N ASN A 29 -25.86 0.56 13.08
CA ASN A 29 -24.53 1.11 12.84
C ASN A 29 -23.40 0.07 13.00
N SER A 30 -23.70 -1.12 13.51
CA SER A 30 -22.74 -2.22 13.71
C SER A 30 -23.15 -3.52 13.03
N ARG A 31 -24.39 -3.62 12.51
CA ARG A 31 -24.91 -4.84 11.87
C ARG A 31 -25.23 -4.63 10.41
N ILE A 32 -24.85 -5.59 9.59
CA ILE A 32 -25.27 -5.71 8.20
C ILE A 32 -26.07 -6.99 8.03
N TYR A 33 -27.34 -6.87 7.67
CA TYR A 33 -28.19 -8.03 7.36
C TYR A 33 -27.92 -8.56 5.96
N VAL A 34 -27.80 -9.87 5.85
CA VAL A 34 -27.35 -10.58 4.65
C VAL A 34 -28.24 -11.79 4.39
N ALA A 35 -28.62 -12.05 3.15
CA ALA A 35 -29.33 -13.28 2.80
C ALA A 35 -28.43 -14.29 2.08
N ASP A 36 -28.93 -15.52 1.97
CA ASP A 36 -28.41 -16.57 1.09
C ASP A 36 -26.93 -16.92 1.35
N ARG A 37 -26.57 -17.01 2.64
CA ARG A 37 -25.29 -17.55 3.09
C ARG A 37 -25.42 -19.01 3.51
N TYR A 38 -24.37 -19.78 3.31
CA TYR A 38 -24.34 -21.23 3.58
C TYR A 38 -23.30 -21.61 4.62
N GLU A 39 -22.42 -20.67 4.96
CA GLU A 39 -21.40 -20.84 5.98
C GLU A 39 -22.04 -20.94 7.36
N ALA A 40 -21.51 -21.83 8.19
CA ALA A 40 -22.02 -22.04 9.55
C ALA A 40 -21.81 -20.81 10.45
N ASP A 41 -22.60 -20.73 11.52
CA ASP A 41 -22.44 -19.70 12.55
C ASP A 41 -20.98 -19.61 13.01
N GLY A 42 -20.48 -18.38 13.09
CA GLY A 42 -19.11 -18.10 13.53
C GLY A 42 -18.01 -18.32 12.50
N TYR A 43 -18.29 -18.84 11.30
CA TYR A 43 -17.27 -19.10 10.26
C TYR A 43 -16.41 -17.86 9.92
N TYR A 44 -17.04 -16.68 9.91
CA TYR A 44 -16.39 -15.41 9.58
C TYR A 44 -15.87 -14.63 10.80
N ASN A 45 -16.03 -15.15 12.03
CA ASN A 45 -15.63 -14.43 13.24
C ASN A 45 -14.12 -14.17 13.27
N GLY A 46 -13.73 -12.93 13.60
CA GLY A 46 -12.33 -12.48 13.55
C GLY A 46 -11.80 -12.23 12.14
N GLY A 47 -12.63 -12.45 11.11
CA GLY A 47 -12.37 -12.15 9.72
C GLY A 47 -12.59 -10.68 9.37
N THR A 48 -12.61 -10.38 8.08
CA THR A 48 -12.71 -9.01 7.55
C THR A 48 -13.92 -8.88 6.65
N LEU A 49 -14.69 -7.80 6.83
CA LEU A 49 -15.73 -7.36 5.91
C LEU A 49 -15.24 -6.15 5.11
N PHE A 50 -15.34 -6.21 3.80
CA PHE A 50 -15.04 -5.13 2.87
C PHE A 50 -16.35 -4.51 2.37
N ILE A 51 -16.52 -3.21 2.54
CA ILE A 51 -17.71 -2.48 2.10
C ILE A 51 -17.44 -1.86 0.73
N GLN A 52 -18.15 -2.33 -0.30
CA GLN A 52 -17.90 -1.98 -1.70
C GLN A 52 -18.82 -0.89 -2.25
N SER A 53 -19.90 -0.54 -1.54
CA SER A 53 -20.82 0.51 -1.97
C SER A 53 -21.54 1.17 -0.80
N GLY A 54 -22.29 2.23 -1.09
CA GLY A 54 -23.01 3.01 -0.08
C GLY A 54 -22.12 4.02 0.63
N ALA A 55 -22.59 4.53 1.77
CA ALA A 55 -21.94 5.62 2.50
C ALA A 55 -20.53 5.29 3.02
N TYR A 56 -20.27 4.00 3.28
CA TYR A 56 -19.00 3.51 3.83
C TYR A 56 -18.17 2.74 2.80
N SER A 57 -18.40 3.00 1.51
CA SER A 57 -17.65 2.39 0.41
C SER A 57 -16.15 2.62 0.56
N GLY A 58 -15.34 1.59 0.30
CA GLY A 58 -13.88 1.66 0.42
C GLY A 58 -13.37 1.52 1.86
N THR A 59 -14.21 1.04 2.78
CA THR A 59 -13.81 0.78 4.16
C THR A 59 -13.90 -0.71 4.49
N THR A 60 -13.15 -1.13 5.50
CA THR A 60 -13.16 -2.47 6.05
C THR A 60 -13.48 -2.45 7.54
N ASP A 61 -13.92 -3.59 8.06
CA ASP A 61 -14.11 -3.79 9.50
C ASP A 61 -13.89 -5.25 9.89
N THR A 62 -13.60 -5.49 11.16
CA THR A 62 -13.48 -6.84 11.70
C THR A 62 -14.87 -7.38 12.00
N ILE A 63 -15.13 -8.62 11.56
CA ILE A 63 -16.39 -9.31 11.86
C ILE A 63 -16.29 -9.86 13.28
N LEU A 64 -17.09 -9.33 14.20
CA LEU A 64 -17.17 -9.81 15.58
C LEU A 64 -18.02 -11.09 15.64
N ILE A 65 -19.17 -11.07 14.99
CA ILE A 65 -20.13 -12.16 14.95
C ILE A 65 -20.67 -12.30 13.53
N TYR A 66 -20.70 -13.52 13.03
CA TYR A 66 -21.53 -13.91 11.92
C TYR A 66 -22.59 -14.91 12.40
N SER A 67 -23.86 -14.55 12.19
CA SER A 67 -24.99 -15.45 12.46
C SER A 67 -25.68 -15.82 11.15
N LEU A 68 -25.65 -17.11 10.82
CA LEU A 68 -26.46 -17.72 9.78
C LEU A 68 -27.94 -17.74 10.21
N ALA A 69 -28.24 -18.08 11.46
CA ALA A 69 -29.62 -18.18 11.95
C ALA A 69 -30.38 -16.84 11.92
N GLU A 70 -29.69 -15.76 12.28
CA GLU A 70 -30.26 -14.40 12.29
C GLU A 70 -29.82 -13.57 11.07
N HIS A 71 -29.06 -14.16 10.14
CA HIS A 71 -28.72 -13.57 8.85
C HIS A 71 -28.00 -12.20 8.93
N TYR A 72 -26.94 -12.07 9.75
CA TYR A 72 -26.17 -10.83 9.86
C TYR A 72 -24.68 -11.01 10.14
N PHE A 73 -23.92 -9.95 9.82
CA PHE A 73 -22.59 -9.68 10.35
C PHE A 73 -22.66 -8.57 11.40
N GLU A 74 -22.13 -8.81 12.61
CA GLU A 74 -21.79 -7.78 13.59
C GLU A 74 -20.35 -7.34 13.37
N LEU A 75 -20.13 -6.05 13.34
CA LEU A 75 -18.82 -5.43 13.15
C LEU A 75 -18.28 -4.92 14.48
N GLN A 76 -16.97 -5.03 14.65
CA GLN A 76 -16.29 -4.65 15.87
C GLN A 76 -16.42 -3.15 16.18
N TYR A 77 -16.39 -2.30 15.14
CA TYR A 77 -16.45 -0.85 15.30
C TYR A 77 -17.73 -0.28 14.67
N PRO A 78 -18.71 0.15 15.49
CA PRO A 78 -19.92 0.81 14.99
C PRO A 78 -19.58 2.06 14.20
N LYS A 79 -20.30 2.31 13.11
CA LYS A 79 -20.20 3.55 12.34
C LYS A 79 -21.07 4.66 12.94
N GLY A 80 -20.94 5.87 12.39
CA GLY A 80 -21.73 7.01 12.84
C GLY A 80 -23.23 6.86 12.55
N GLU A 81 -23.58 6.17 11.46
CA GLU A 81 -24.95 5.99 10.98
C GLU A 81 -25.22 4.53 10.64
N PRO A 82 -26.50 4.10 10.60
CA PRO A 82 -26.87 2.75 10.22
C PRO A 82 -26.50 2.38 8.79
N TYR A 83 -26.10 1.12 8.59
CA TYR A 83 -25.93 0.55 7.27
C TYR A 83 -27.27 0.47 6.53
N GLN A 84 -27.33 1.09 5.36
CA GLN A 84 -28.52 1.06 4.51
C GLN A 84 -28.68 -0.31 3.83
N ALA A 85 -29.90 -0.60 3.35
CA ALA A 85 -30.13 -1.75 2.48
C ALA A 85 -29.41 -1.58 1.13
N GLY A 86 -29.12 -2.69 0.44
CA GLY A 86 -28.52 -2.66 -0.89
C GLY A 86 -27.01 -2.40 -0.93
N ILE A 87 -26.32 -2.47 0.21
CA ILE A 87 -24.86 -2.31 0.29
C ILE A 87 -24.17 -3.57 -0.23
N ARG A 88 -23.29 -3.39 -1.21
CA ARG A 88 -22.40 -4.44 -1.70
C ARG A 88 -21.25 -4.62 -0.72
N TYR A 89 -20.95 -5.88 -0.41
CA TYR A 89 -19.85 -6.22 0.48
C TYR A 89 -19.11 -7.48 -0.01
N THR A 90 -17.92 -7.69 0.53
CA THR A 90 -17.18 -8.96 0.46
C THR A 90 -16.74 -9.36 1.85
N ALA A 91 -17.01 -10.60 2.25
CA ALA A 91 -16.57 -11.16 3.53
C ALA A 91 -15.45 -12.19 3.30
N THR A 92 -14.50 -12.23 4.23
CA THR A 92 -13.44 -13.26 4.31
C THR A 92 -13.20 -13.63 5.77
N ASN A 93 -12.78 -14.86 6.03
CA ASN A 93 -12.38 -15.31 7.37
C ASN A 93 -10.94 -14.87 7.74
N GLN A 94 -10.28 -14.14 6.84
CA GLN A 94 -8.92 -13.67 7.03
C GLN A 94 -8.89 -12.43 7.91
N ASN A 95 -7.93 -12.39 8.84
CA ASN A 95 -7.83 -11.33 9.80
C ASN A 95 -7.30 -10.02 9.17
N ARG A 96 -7.96 -8.91 9.49
CA ARG A 96 -7.63 -7.58 8.95
C ARG A 96 -6.18 -7.17 9.22
N SER A 97 -5.67 -7.37 10.44
CA SER A 97 -4.32 -6.94 10.79
C SER A 97 -3.25 -7.74 10.03
N MET A 98 -3.49 -9.03 9.79
CA MET A 98 -2.61 -9.87 8.99
C MET A 98 -2.58 -9.43 7.52
N LEU A 99 -3.73 -9.01 6.96
CA LEU A 99 -3.79 -8.46 5.59
C LEU A 99 -3.00 -7.14 5.50
N ILE A 100 -3.16 -6.24 6.46
CA ILE A 100 -2.41 -4.97 6.51
C ILE A 100 -0.90 -5.24 6.62
N GLN A 101 -0.51 -6.16 7.50
CA GLN A 101 0.90 -6.52 7.67
C GLN A 101 1.49 -7.11 6.39
N ALA A 102 0.75 -8.00 5.72
CA ALA A 102 1.18 -8.61 4.47
C ALA A 102 1.36 -7.57 3.34
N VAL A 103 0.44 -6.59 3.23
CA VAL A 103 0.58 -5.49 2.26
C VAL A 103 1.81 -4.63 2.56
N ASN A 104 2.06 -4.26 3.83
CA ASN A 104 3.25 -3.49 4.19
C ASN A 104 4.56 -4.26 3.96
N GLN A 105 4.57 -5.56 4.22
CA GLN A 105 5.72 -6.43 3.89
C GLN A 105 5.95 -6.49 2.37
N ALA A 106 4.88 -6.56 1.58
CA ALA A 106 4.97 -6.53 0.13
C ALA A 106 5.55 -5.20 -0.39
N LEU A 107 5.06 -4.07 0.12
CA LEU A 107 5.57 -2.74 -0.23
C LEU A 107 7.06 -2.60 0.11
N THR A 108 7.46 -3.08 1.28
CA THR A 108 8.87 -3.09 1.72
C THR A 108 9.72 -3.98 0.81
N HIS A 109 9.24 -5.17 0.48
CA HIS A 109 9.94 -6.13 -0.37
C HIS A 109 10.10 -5.64 -1.82
N MET A 110 9.13 -4.89 -2.33
CA MET A 110 9.19 -4.31 -3.68
C MET A 110 10.30 -3.25 -3.82
N GLY A 111 10.81 -2.72 -2.70
CA GLY A 111 12.02 -1.93 -2.64
C GLY A 111 11.79 -0.42 -2.83
N LEU A 112 12.85 0.25 -3.30
CA LEU A 112 12.88 1.70 -3.44
C LEU A 112 12.22 2.16 -4.74
N TYR A 113 11.57 3.32 -4.67
CA TYR A 113 11.06 4.06 -5.82
C TYR A 113 11.53 5.51 -5.77
N THR A 114 11.53 6.19 -6.92
CA THR A 114 11.99 7.57 -7.02
C THR A 114 10.85 8.55 -6.84
N VAL A 115 11.03 9.49 -5.91
CA VAL A 115 10.16 10.64 -5.69
C VAL A 115 10.87 11.90 -6.16
N VAL A 116 10.08 12.89 -6.53
CA VAL A 116 10.53 14.21 -6.96
C VAL A 116 10.04 15.25 -5.96
N ASP A 117 10.96 16.05 -5.44
CA ASP A 117 10.65 17.27 -4.67
C ASP A 117 11.13 18.52 -5.44
N GLU A 118 10.28 19.54 -5.50
CA GLU A 118 10.56 20.82 -6.17
C GLU A 118 10.34 22.01 -5.22
N SER A 119 10.37 21.76 -3.91
CA SER A 119 10.02 22.74 -2.88
C SER A 119 11.16 23.72 -2.59
N LEU A 120 12.40 23.32 -2.88
CA LEU A 120 13.60 24.02 -2.47
C LEU A 120 13.99 25.10 -3.49
N ALA A 121 14.07 26.35 -3.02
CA ALA A 121 14.41 27.51 -3.84
C ALA A 121 15.94 27.72 -3.92
N SER A 122 16.42 28.30 -5.02
CA SER A 122 17.83 28.69 -5.16
C SER A 122 18.23 29.76 -4.15
N ASP A 123 19.42 29.62 -3.56
CA ASP A 123 20.09 30.66 -2.81
C ASP A 123 21.40 31.02 -3.53
N THR A 124 21.49 32.24 -4.04
CA THR A 124 22.66 32.71 -4.79
C THR A 124 23.89 32.97 -3.91
N SER A 125 23.72 32.96 -2.58
CA SER A 125 24.77 33.21 -1.61
C SER A 125 25.25 31.95 -0.89
N SER A 126 24.54 30.84 -1.04
CA SER A 126 24.83 29.59 -0.35
C SER A 126 25.10 28.44 -1.32
N THR A 127 26.12 27.65 -0.97
CA THR A 127 26.39 26.33 -1.55
C THR A 127 25.77 25.21 -0.72
N GLU A 128 25.19 25.53 0.44
CA GLU A 128 24.57 24.57 1.36
C GLU A 128 23.05 24.74 1.39
N TYR A 129 22.34 23.62 1.26
CA TYR A 129 20.88 23.57 1.27
C TYR A 129 20.40 22.51 2.26
N ALA A 130 19.55 22.90 3.20
CA ALA A 130 18.90 21.93 4.07
C ALA A 130 17.89 21.10 3.28
N LEU A 131 17.92 19.78 3.41
CA LEU A 131 16.95 18.92 2.76
C LEU A 131 15.55 19.15 3.35
N PRO A 132 14.49 19.13 2.51
CA PRO A 132 13.12 19.15 3.00
C PRO A 132 12.83 17.95 3.92
N PHE A 133 11.82 18.09 4.78
CA PHE A 133 11.43 17.02 5.69
C PHE A 133 11.08 15.73 4.93
N GLY A 134 11.67 14.61 5.34
CA GLY A 134 11.44 13.30 4.72
C GLY A 134 12.19 13.07 3.42
N VAL A 135 13.03 14.01 2.96
CA VAL A 135 13.90 13.83 1.79
C VAL A 135 15.28 13.34 2.25
N SER A 136 15.71 12.21 1.69
CA SER A 136 17.05 11.63 1.89
C SER A 136 17.35 10.64 0.75
N ASN A 137 18.61 10.23 0.61
CA ASN A 137 19.06 9.37 -0.51
C ASN A 137 18.76 10.01 -1.87
N VAL A 138 19.14 11.27 -2.00
CA VAL A 138 19.09 11.99 -3.27
C VAL A 138 19.93 11.22 -4.28
N VAL A 139 19.41 11.10 -5.50
CA VAL A 139 20.04 10.40 -6.61
C VAL A 139 20.32 11.31 -7.80
N ARG A 140 19.56 12.39 -7.95
CA ARG A 140 19.77 13.38 -9.00
C ARG A 140 19.24 14.73 -8.54
N ILE A 141 19.88 15.79 -9.00
CA ILE A 141 19.47 17.17 -8.78
C ILE A 141 19.43 17.85 -10.14
N ASP A 142 18.29 18.47 -10.46
CA ASP A 142 18.15 19.35 -11.62
C ASP A 142 17.81 20.77 -11.13
N GLU A 143 18.38 21.78 -11.76
CA GLU A 143 17.99 23.17 -11.60
C GLU A 143 16.83 23.47 -12.57
N ILE A 144 15.72 23.95 -12.03
CA ILE A 144 14.55 24.42 -12.78
C ILE A 144 14.79 25.87 -13.15
N THR A 145 14.91 26.14 -14.44
CA THR A 145 15.09 27.50 -14.94
C THR A 145 13.78 28.28 -14.88
N SER A 146 13.85 29.60 -14.85
CA SER A 146 12.68 30.49 -14.91
C SER A 146 11.80 30.29 -16.15
N MET A 147 12.34 29.70 -17.22
CA MET A 147 11.60 29.33 -18.44
C MET A 147 11.05 27.89 -18.43
N GLY A 148 11.17 27.17 -17.30
CA GLY A 148 10.69 25.79 -17.14
C GLY A 148 11.60 24.70 -17.73
N GLY A 149 12.87 25.03 -18.03
CA GLY A 149 13.87 24.06 -18.45
C GLY A 149 14.53 23.35 -17.27
N PHE A 150 15.11 22.18 -17.51
CA PHE A 150 15.84 21.41 -16.49
C PHE A 150 17.33 21.33 -16.85
N ILE A 151 18.18 21.84 -15.97
CA ILE A 151 19.64 21.77 -16.11
C ILE A 151 20.18 20.81 -15.05
N PRO A 152 20.77 19.66 -15.42
CA PRO A 152 21.27 18.71 -14.43
C PRO A 152 22.47 19.27 -13.67
N VAL A 153 22.39 19.25 -12.35
CA VAL A 153 23.50 19.62 -11.46
C VAL A 153 24.44 18.43 -11.36
N LYS A 154 25.66 18.58 -11.88
CA LYS A 154 26.61 17.47 -12.03
C LYS A 154 27.38 17.17 -10.75
N THR A 155 27.71 18.18 -9.96
CA THR A 155 28.55 18.02 -8.78
C THR A 155 27.82 18.48 -7.53
N TRP A 156 27.57 17.52 -6.65
CA TRP A 156 26.89 17.74 -5.37
C TRP A 156 27.14 16.57 -4.43
N GLN A 157 26.99 16.82 -3.13
CA GLN A 157 27.09 15.81 -2.09
C GLN A 157 25.94 15.95 -1.08
N GLU A 158 25.32 14.82 -0.75
CA GLU A 158 24.41 14.74 0.40
C GLU A 158 25.23 14.37 1.63
N PHE A 159 25.13 15.17 2.69
CA PHE A 159 25.76 14.89 3.98
C PHE A 159 24.93 15.50 5.12
N ALA A 160 24.68 14.70 6.16
CA ALA A 160 24.01 15.14 7.40
C ALA A 160 22.69 15.93 7.19
N GLY A 161 21.85 15.49 6.24
CA GLY A 161 20.56 16.14 5.96
C GLY A 161 20.68 17.44 5.14
N LYS A 162 21.83 17.68 4.51
CA LYS A 162 22.07 18.82 3.63
C LYS A 162 22.60 18.36 2.27
N ILE A 163 22.35 19.20 1.27
CA ILE A 163 23.03 19.16 -0.03
C ILE A 163 24.10 20.24 -0.07
N TYR A 164 25.29 19.82 -0.48
CA TYR A 164 26.44 20.67 -0.76
C TYR A 164 26.64 20.74 -2.27
N LEU A 165 26.66 21.93 -2.83
CA LEU A 165 26.95 22.21 -4.24
C LEU A 165 28.34 22.84 -4.37
N ASP A 166 29.02 22.63 -5.50
CA ASP A 166 30.33 23.26 -5.74
C ASP A 166 30.23 24.77 -5.98
N GLN A 167 29.07 25.24 -6.46
CA GLN A 167 28.83 26.64 -6.78
C GLN A 167 27.39 27.02 -6.40
N PRO A 168 27.14 28.30 -6.03
CA PRO A 168 25.78 28.79 -5.81
C PRO A 168 24.94 28.68 -7.07
N LEU A 169 23.63 28.55 -6.89
CA LEU A 169 22.67 28.47 -7.99
C LEU A 169 22.37 29.85 -8.58
N SER A 170 21.84 29.85 -9.80
CA SER A 170 21.41 31.09 -10.44
C SER A 170 20.16 31.65 -9.74
N SER A 171 20.09 32.97 -9.63
CA SER A 171 18.98 33.64 -8.94
C SER A 171 17.62 33.33 -9.57
N GLY A 172 16.63 33.02 -8.74
CA GLY A 172 15.24 32.80 -9.18
C GLY A 172 14.94 31.41 -9.71
N ASN A 173 15.90 30.48 -9.67
CA ASN A 173 15.68 29.09 -10.04
C ASN A 173 15.22 28.26 -8.83
N LYS A 174 14.73 27.05 -9.09
CA LYS A 174 14.39 26.07 -8.03
C LYS A 174 15.20 24.80 -8.22
N LEU A 175 15.38 24.06 -7.14
CA LEU A 175 15.96 22.73 -7.22
C LEU A 175 14.85 21.69 -7.34
N ARG A 176 15.07 20.75 -8.26
CA ARG A 176 14.32 19.52 -8.43
C ARG A 176 15.18 18.37 -7.91
N LEU A 177 14.81 17.83 -6.77
CA LEU A 177 15.49 16.73 -6.11
C LEU A 177 14.80 15.43 -6.48
N TYR A 178 15.55 14.50 -7.06
CA TYR A 178 15.12 13.12 -7.23
C TYR A 178 15.73 12.29 -6.12
N TYR A 179 14.93 11.57 -5.36
CA TYR A 179 15.41 10.77 -4.24
C TYR A 179 14.70 9.43 -4.15
N ASN A 180 15.42 8.41 -3.70
CA ASN A 180 14.89 7.06 -3.61
C ASN A 180 14.43 6.78 -2.18
N LYS A 181 13.14 6.48 -2.01
CA LYS A 181 12.57 6.09 -0.70
C LYS A 181 11.84 4.75 -0.77
N VAL A 182 11.68 4.13 0.40
CA VAL A 182 10.75 3.00 0.59
C VAL A 182 9.35 3.60 0.73
N HIS A 183 8.33 2.81 0.37
CA HIS A 183 6.95 3.20 0.67
C HIS A 183 6.74 3.31 2.18
N ASP A 184 6.03 4.34 2.62
CA ASP A 184 5.72 4.52 4.04
C ASP A 184 4.76 3.41 4.51
N THR A 185 4.83 3.04 5.79
CA THR A 185 3.88 2.07 6.36
C THR A 185 2.47 2.65 6.37
N ILE A 186 1.51 1.87 5.88
CA ILE A 186 0.08 2.23 5.79
C ILE A 186 -0.76 1.40 6.77
N SER A 187 -1.86 1.95 7.26
CA SER A 187 -2.70 1.33 8.30
C SER A 187 -4.21 1.60 8.14
N GLN A 188 -4.58 2.69 7.48
CA GLN A 188 -5.96 3.09 7.24
C GLN A 188 -6.39 2.67 5.83
N ASP A 189 -7.66 2.31 5.67
CA ASP A 189 -8.19 1.81 4.40
C ASP A 189 -7.97 2.77 3.23
N ALA A 190 -8.10 4.08 3.51
CA ALA A 190 -7.93 5.16 2.54
C ALA A 190 -6.47 5.57 2.33
N ASP A 191 -5.50 4.97 3.04
CA ASP A 191 -4.10 5.31 2.88
C ASP A 191 -3.67 5.05 1.42
N PRO A 192 -3.07 6.05 0.77
CA PRO A 192 -2.75 5.97 -0.64
C PRO A 192 -1.53 5.07 -0.87
N ILE A 193 -1.54 4.36 -1.98
CA ILE A 193 -0.40 3.61 -2.49
C ILE A 193 0.20 4.36 -3.67
N ASP A 194 1.51 4.56 -3.64
CA ASP A 194 2.22 5.27 -4.69
C ASP A 194 2.03 4.58 -6.07
N PRO A 195 1.72 5.33 -7.15
CA PRO A 195 1.51 4.77 -8.48
C PRO A 195 2.68 3.98 -9.07
N ALA A 196 3.90 4.16 -8.56
CA ALA A 196 5.06 3.36 -8.95
C ALA A 196 4.89 1.87 -8.59
N PHE A 197 4.01 1.54 -7.64
CA PHE A 197 3.70 0.18 -7.22
C PHE A 197 2.42 -0.30 -7.90
N ASN A 198 2.55 -1.29 -8.79
CA ASN A 198 1.40 -1.89 -9.44
C ASN A 198 0.56 -2.70 -8.43
N LEU A 199 -0.74 -2.43 -8.38
CA LEU A 199 -1.68 -3.06 -7.44
C LEU A 199 -1.69 -4.59 -7.52
N THR A 200 -1.70 -5.16 -8.73
CA THR A 200 -1.71 -6.62 -8.91
C THR A 200 -0.40 -7.25 -8.42
N ARG A 201 0.74 -6.58 -8.65
CA ARG A 201 2.02 -7.02 -8.08
C ARG A 201 1.99 -6.98 -6.56
N ILE A 202 1.52 -5.87 -5.97
CA ILE A 202 1.37 -5.74 -4.51
C ILE A 202 0.50 -6.88 -3.98
N ALA A 203 -0.67 -7.11 -4.57
CA ALA A 203 -1.62 -8.10 -4.11
C ALA A 203 -1.03 -9.52 -4.11
N TRP A 204 -0.32 -9.93 -5.17
CA TRP A 204 0.34 -11.23 -5.23
C TRP A 204 1.53 -11.35 -4.27
N THR A 205 2.36 -10.31 -4.15
CA THR A 205 3.46 -10.29 -3.17
C THR A 205 2.92 -10.33 -1.74
N ALA A 206 1.84 -9.62 -1.44
CA ALA A 206 1.18 -9.65 -0.14
C ALA A 206 0.54 -11.01 0.13
N THR A 207 -0.06 -11.65 -0.88
CA THR A 207 -0.57 -13.03 -0.78
C THR A 207 0.54 -13.99 -0.36
N TYR A 208 1.74 -13.88 -0.95
CA TYR A 208 2.89 -14.67 -0.55
C TYR A 208 3.26 -14.47 0.93
N PHE A 209 3.35 -13.22 1.41
CA PHE A 209 3.67 -12.93 2.80
C PHE A 209 2.57 -13.34 3.79
N TYR A 210 1.31 -13.24 3.37
CA TYR A 210 0.17 -13.69 4.14
C TYR A 210 0.23 -15.22 4.33
N GLU A 211 0.43 -15.98 3.25
CA GLU A 211 0.54 -17.44 3.33
C GLU A 211 1.80 -17.89 4.08
N LEU A 212 2.93 -17.20 3.90
CA LEU A 212 4.15 -17.47 4.67
C LEU A 212 3.89 -17.35 6.18
N SER A 213 3.20 -16.29 6.60
CA SER A 213 2.84 -16.05 8.00
C SER A 213 1.89 -17.13 8.53
N ARG A 214 0.91 -17.56 7.72
CA ARG A 214 0.00 -18.66 8.06
C ARG A 214 0.72 -19.99 8.21
N MET A 215 1.65 -20.32 7.30
CA MET A 215 2.45 -21.55 7.39
C MET A 215 3.31 -21.60 8.65
N GLN A 216 3.89 -20.47 9.05
CA GLN A 216 4.67 -20.37 10.29
C GLN A 216 3.80 -20.60 11.53
N TYR A 217 2.54 -20.18 11.51
CA TYR A 217 1.60 -20.36 12.61
C TYR A 217 1.02 -21.79 12.70
N LEU A 218 0.62 -22.38 11.57
CA LEU A 218 -0.07 -23.67 11.53
C LEU A 218 0.87 -24.88 11.51
N GLY A 219 2.15 -24.69 11.16
CA GLY A 219 3.10 -25.79 10.92
C GLY A 219 2.90 -26.46 9.54
N THR A 220 3.93 -27.15 9.06
CA THR A 220 4.11 -27.62 7.67
C THR A 220 3.22 -28.82 7.25
N ASN A 221 1.99 -28.96 7.75
CA ASN A 221 1.27 -30.25 7.69
C ASN A 221 -0.01 -30.29 6.83
N ALA A 222 -0.29 -29.28 6.00
CA ALA A 222 -1.46 -29.29 5.10
C ALA A 222 -1.05 -29.06 3.63
N ASP A 223 -1.20 -30.10 2.79
CA ASP A 223 -0.85 -30.06 1.36
C ASP A 223 -1.52 -28.89 0.60
N LYS A 224 -2.75 -28.54 1.00
CA LYS A 224 -3.49 -27.42 0.42
C LYS A 224 -2.80 -26.07 0.68
N GLU A 225 -2.35 -25.83 1.91
CA GLU A 225 -1.69 -24.57 2.28
C GLU A 225 -0.34 -24.43 1.60
N THR A 226 0.41 -25.55 1.52
CA THR A 226 1.65 -25.61 0.75
C THR A 226 1.41 -25.30 -0.74
N ALA A 227 0.33 -25.84 -1.33
CA ALA A 227 -0.01 -25.55 -2.73
C ALA A 227 -0.37 -24.08 -2.97
N LEU A 228 -1.12 -23.46 -2.06
CA LEU A 228 -1.44 -22.03 -2.12
C LEU A 228 -0.19 -21.16 -2.00
N PHE A 229 0.70 -21.48 -1.06
CA PHE A 229 1.97 -20.79 -0.90
C PHE A 229 2.86 -20.89 -2.15
N VAL A 230 3.00 -22.08 -2.73
CA VAL A 230 3.78 -22.29 -3.97
C VAL A 230 3.17 -21.51 -5.13
N ASN A 231 1.84 -21.49 -5.26
CA ASN A 231 1.15 -20.68 -6.27
C ASN A 231 1.44 -19.18 -6.09
N ALA A 232 1.31 -18.67 -4.86
CA ALA A 232 1.58 -17.28 -4.53
C ALA A 232 3.04 -16.91 -4.83
N GLN A 233 4.00 -17.78 -4.51
CA GLN A 233 5.42 -17.57 -4.83
C GLN A 233 5.65 -17.47 -6.35
N GLN A 234 5.05 -18.37 -7.14
CA GLN A 234 5.18 -18.35 -8.59
C GLN A 234 4.56 -17.09 -9.21
N GLN A 235 3.37 -16.70 -8.76
CA GLN A 235 2.71 -15.48 -9.23
C GLN A 235 3.50 -14.23 -8.84
N MET A 236 4.01 -14.17 -7.60
CA MET A 236 4.88 -13.08 -7.16
C MET A 236 6.10 -12.92 -8.08
N ALA A 237 6.85 -14.00 -8.33
CA ALA A 237 8.02 -13.97 -9.20
C ALA A 237 7.67 -13.57 -10.64
N ARG A 238 6.49 -13.97 -11.14
CA ARG A 238 5.98 -13.54 -12.44
C ARG A 238 5.68 -12.04 -12.47
N GLN A 239 4.96 -11.53 -11.47
CA GLN A 239 4.58 -10.12 -11.40
C GLN A 239 5.79 -9.21 -11.21
N GLU A 240 6.81 -9.65 -10.50
CA GLU A 240 8.07 -8.93 -10.36
C GLU A 240 8.75 -8.68 -11.71
N ARG A 241 8.71 -9.67 -12.62
CA ARG A 241 9.27 -9.53 -13.97
C ARG A 241 8.43 -8.61 -14.87
N ILE A 242 7.10 -8.68 -14.76
CA ILE A 242 6.18 -7.93 -15.63
C ILE A 242 6.06 -6.46 -15.17
N HIS A 243 6.08 -6.23 -13.86
CA HIS A 243 5.86 -4.92 -13.24
C HIS A 243 7.02 -4.53 -12.31
N PRO A 244 8.26 -4.38 -12.82
CA PRO A 244 9.38 -3.95 -12.00
C PRO A 244 9.16 -2.54 -11.46
N VAL A 245 9.54 -2.29 -10.20
CA VAL A 245 9.53 -0.94 -9.64
C VAL A 245 10.75 -0.25 -10.22
N ARG A 246 10.52 0.83 -10.97
CA ARG A 246 11.59 1.59 -11.58
C ARG A 246 12.07 2.64 -10.60
N LYS A 247 13.39 2.74 -10.46
CA LYS A 247 14.07 3.80 -9.73
C LYS A 247 15.12 4.43 -10.64
N VAL A 248 15.40 5.69 -10.38
CA VAL A 248 16.53 6.41 -10.95
C VAL A 248 17.77 6.00 -10.17
N GLU A 249 18.78 5.55 -10.90
CA GLU A 249 20.10 5.31 -10.33
C GLU A 249 20.79 6.65 -10.08
N ARG A 250 21.67 6.69 -9.07
CA ARG A 250 22.41 7.91 -8.73
C ARG A 250 23.15 8.42 -9.98
N SER A 251 22.90 9.67 -10.35
CA SER A 251 23.57 10.32 -11.47
C SER A 251 25.07 10.20 -11.24
N GLY A 252 25.73 9.39 -12.06
CA GLY A 252 27.13 9.05 -11.88
C GLY A 252 28.00 10.29 -11.97
N ASN A 253 28.62 10.64 -10.86
CA ASN A 253 29.96 11.20 -10.81
C ASN A 253 30.65 10.48 -9.64
N LEU A 254 31.19 9.30 -9.93
CA LEU A 254 32.32 8.79 -9.17
C LEU A 254 33.37 9.90 -9.21
N ALA A 255 33.55 10.61 -8.10
CA ALA A 255 34.86 11.15 -7.81
C ALA A 255 35.79 9.93 -7.71
N VAL A 256 36.37 9.53 -8.85
CA VAL A 256 37.60 8.76 -8.85
C VAL A 256 38.63 9.74 -8.30
N TYR A 257 38.86 9.67 -6.99
CA TYR A 257 40.05 10.23 -6.37
C TYR A 257 41.26 9.38 -6.76
#